data_AF-A0A7C1N334-F1
#
_entry.id   AF-A0A7C1N334-F1
#
_cell.length_a   1.000
_cell.length_b   1.000
_cell.length_c   1.000
_cell.angle_alpha   90.00
_cell.angle_beta   90.00
_cell.angle_gamma   90.00
#
_symmetry.space_group_name_H-M   'P 1'
#
loop_
_entity.id
_entity.type
_entity.pdbx_description
1 polymer ?
#
loop_
_entity_poly.entity_id
_entity_poly.type
_entity_poly.pdbx_seq_one_letter_code
_entity_poly.pdbx_strand_id
1 'polypeptide(L)'
;MESSKKQLLERVLKKLDFVNWDRYFGVGNDLTFFGWIDRKDGYKDFVVIDFIGKEISFATSSKEYSKKIADLLNVEHSDCERVEYFCDLPNVIKLKEKN
;
A
#
# COMPACT_ATOMS: atom_id res chain seq x y z
N MET A 1 -22.01 -3.82 16.58
CA MET A 1 -21.70 -3.05 15.35
C MET A 1 -20.18 -2.93 15.13
N GLU A 2 -19.39 -2.72 16.17
CA GLU A 2 -17.91 -2.65 16.11
C GLU A 2 -17.24 -3.99 15.73
N SER A 3 -17.84 -5.10 16.14
CA SER A 3 -17.37 -6.46 15.83
C SER A 3 -17.30 -6.77 14.32
N SER A 4 -18.27 -6.33 13.51
CA SER A 4 -18.28 -6.62 12.07
C SER A 4 -17.21 -5.84 11.30
N LYS A 5 -16.94 -4.59 11.70
CA LYS A 5 -15.88 -3.79 11.10
C LYS A 5 -14.52 -4.40 11.39
N LYS A 6 -14.23 -4.72 12.65
CA LYS A 6 -12.97 -5.38 13.04
C LYS A 6 -12.75 -6.69 12.27
N GLN A 7 -13.78 -7.52 12.12
CA GLN A 7 -13.70 -8.76 11.34
C GLN A 7 -13.41 -8.53 9.86
N LEU A 8 -13.99 -7.48 9.25
CA LEU A 8 -13.68 -7.10 7.87
C LEU A 8 -12.22 -6.69 7.73
N LEU A 9 -11.74 -5.81 8.61
CA LEU A 9 -10.34 -5.36 8.64
C LEU A 9 -9.39 -6.56 8.75
N GLU A 10 -9.60 -7.42 9.74
CA GLU A 10 -8.78 -8.61 9.94
C GLU A 10 -8.79 -9.54 8.72
N ARG A 11 -9.95 -9.73 8.08
CA ARG A 11 -10.06 -10.55 6.88
C ARG A 11 -9.24 -9.97 5.73
N VAL A 12 -9.29 -8.65 5.54
CA VAL A 12 -8.55 -7.96 4.50
C VAL A 12 -7.04 -8.06 4.75
N LEU A 13 -6.59 -7.74 5.97
CA LEU A 13 -5.18 -7.80 6.33
C LEU A 13 -4.62 -9.23 6.21
N LYS A 14 -5.41 -10.25 6.55
CA LYS A 14 -5.04 -11.67 6.41
C LYS A 14 -4.92 -12.15 4.95
N LYS A 15 -5.60 -11.51 3.99
CA LYS A 15 -5.43 -11.85 2.56
C LYS A 15 -4.05 -11.48 2.04
N LEU A 16 -3.38 -10.54 2.71
CA LEU A 16 -2.06 -10.04 2.37
C LEU A 16 -1.04 -10.63 3.35
N ASP A 17 -1.01 -11.96 3.41
CA ASP A 17 -0.15 -12.75 4.33
C ASP A 17 1.35 -12.57 4.10
N PHE A 18 1.73 -12.04 2.94
CA PHE A 18 3.09 -11.65 2.58
C PHE A 18 3.47 -10.23 3.06
N VAL A 19 2.56 -9.51 3.74
CA VAL A 19 2.83 -8.21 4.33
C VAL A 19 3.01 -8.36 5.84
N ASN A 20 4.15 -7.91 6.34
CA ASN A 20 4.40 -7.76 7.77
C ASN A 20 3.78 -6.43 8.25
N TRP A 21 2.56 -6.49 8.78
CA TRP A 21 1.86 -5.33 9.35
C TRP A 21 2.56 -4.82 10.61
N ASP A 22 2.80 -3.50 10.71
CA ASP A 22 3.51 -2.87 11.85
C ASP A 22 2.58 -1.94 12.65
N ARG A 23 2.01 -0.93 11.98
CA ARG A 23 1.29 0.16 12.66
C ARG A 23 -0.04 0.46 11.98
N TYR A 24 -0.90 1.13 12.74
CA TYR A 24 -2.13 1.71 12.24
C TYR A 24 -2.38 3.05 12.92
N PHE A 25 -3.18 3.89 12.28
CA PHE A 25 -3.75 5.09 12.88
C PHE A 25 -5.19 5.28 12.35
N GLY A 26 -5.94 6.14 13.01
CA GLY A 26 -7.31 6.47 12.61
C GLY A 26 -7.54 7.96 12.52
N VAL A 27 -8.40 8.36 11.58
CA VAL A 27 -8.88 9.73 11.42
C VAL A 27 -10.40 9.67 11.35
N GLY A 28 -11.08 10.16 12.39
CA GLY A 28 -12.53 9.99 12.52
C GLY A 28 -12.92 8.51 12.56
N ASN A 29 -13.70 8.07 11.56
CA ASN A 29 -14.09 6.67 11.42
C ASN A 29 -13.17 5.88 10.48
N ASP A 30 -12.19 6.49 9.84
CA ASP A 30 -11.33 5.82 8.88
C ASP A 30 -10.11 5.23 9.58
N LEU A 31 -9.60 4.12 9.05
CA LEU A 31 -8.44 3.43 9.60
C LEU A 31 -7.43 3.17 8.50
N THR A 32 -6.17 3.50 8.79
CA THR A 32 -5.04 3.27 7.91
C THR A 32 -4.10 2.28 8.58
N PHE A 33 -3.70 1.24 7.86
CA PHE A 33 -2.74 0.23 8.30
C PHE A 33 -1.53 0.27 7.37
N PHE A 34 -0.32 0.15 7.91
CA PHE A 34 0.87 0.08 7.10
C PHE A 34 1.89 -0.92 7.62
N GLY A 35 2.69 -1.43 6.70
CA GLY A 35 3.61 -2.52 6.93
C GLY A 35 4.60 -2.68 5.77
N TRP A 36 5.24 -3.84 5.74
CA TRP A 36 6.42 -4.05 4.91
C TRP A 36 6.40 -5.43 4.24
N ILE A 37 6.80 -5.49 2.98
CA ILE A 37 7.11 -6.74 2.26
C ILE A 37 8.63 -6.89 2.26
N ASP A 38 9.12 -8.03 2.72
CA ASP A 38 10.55 -8.34 2.69
C ASP A 38 11.02 -8.66 1.27
N ARG A 39 12.12 -8.04 0.85
CA ARG A 39 12.75 -8.32 -0.44
C ARG A 39 14.03 -9.11 -0.27
N LYS A 40 14.43 -9.81 -1.33
CA LYS A 40 15.65 -10.63 -1.36
C LYS A 40 16.94 -9.81 -1.25
N ASP A 41 16.91 -8.54 -1.66
CA ASP A 41 18.06 -7.63 -1.60
C ASP A 41 18.21 -6.96 -0.22
N GLY A 42 17.47 -7.41 0.79
CA GLY A 42 17.53 -6.86 2.15
C GLY A 42 16.78 -5.54 2.32
N TYR A 43 16.25 -4.96 1.24
CA TYR A 43 15.32 -3.84 1.32
C TYR A 43 13.91 -4.32 1.66
N LYS A 44 13.03 -3.37 1.97
CA LYS A 44 11.62 -3.62 2.25
C LYS A 44 10.76 -2.73 1.36
N ASP A 45 9.70 -3.28 0.82
CA ASP A 45 8.68 -2.47 0.15
C ASP A 45 7.61 -2.04 1.16
N PHE A 46 7.26 -0.77 1.13
CA PHE A 46 6.21 -0.19 1.96
C PHE A 46 4.83 -0.56 1.40
N VAL A 47 3.88 -0.86 2.28
CA VAL A 47 2.46 -1.05 1.94
C VAL A 47 1.62 -0.25 2.91
N VAL A 48 0.64 0.48 2.40
CA VAL A 48 -0.40 1.16 3.18
C VAL A 48 -1.78 0.81 2.63
N ILE A 49 -2.74 0.58 3.53
CA ILE A 49 -4.15 0.34 3.21
C ILE A 49 -5.00 1.29 4.04
N ASP A 50 -5.89 2.00 3.36
CA ASP A 50 -6.88 2.85 3.98
C ASP A 50 -8.27 2.21 3.86
N PHE A 51 -8.99 2.21 4.98
CA PHE A 51 -10.39 1.85 5.05
C PHE A 51 -11.20 3.14 5.25
N ILE A 52 -11.68 3.70 4.14
CA ILE A 52 -12.37 5.00 4.08
C ILE A 52 -13.86 4.75 3.92
N GLY A 53 -14.62 4.93 5.01
CA GLY A 53 -16.05 4.58 5.04
C GLY A 53 -16.30 3.10 4.72
N LYS A 54 -16.72 2.79 3.49
CA LYS A 54 -16.95 1.42 2.98
C LYS A 54 -15.93 1.01 1.92
N GLU A 55 -15.05 1.91 1.52
CA GLU A 55 -14.08 1.69 0.46
C GLU A 55 -12.74 1.26 1.05
N ILE A 56 -11.97 0.54 0.23
CA ILE A 56 -10.60 0.14 0.53
C ILE A 56 -9.74 0.78 -0.55
N SER A 57 -8.73 1.53 -0.15
CA SER A 57 -7.66 1.98 -1.04
C SER A 57 -6.32 1.48 -0.51
N PHE A 58 -5.32 1.43 -1.38
CA PHE A 58 -3.97 1.07 -0.97
C PHE A 58 -2.94 1.79 -1.81
N ALA A 59 -1.72 1.87 -1.29
CA ALA A 59 -0.53 2.21 -2.03
C ALA A 59 0.63 1.30 -1.62
N THR A 60 1.57 1.07 -2.52
CA THR A 60 2.77 0.30 -2.22
C THR A 60 3.95 0.80 -3.03
N SER A 61 5.16 0.68 -2.47
CA SER A 61 6.39 0.87 -3.24
C SER A 61 6.76 -0.36 -4.07
N SER A 62 6.06 -1.49 -3.90
CA SER A 62 6.36 -2.74 -4.59
C SER A 62 5.75 -2.80 -5.98
N LYS A 63 6.60 -2.67 -7.01
CA LYS A 63 6.16 -2.90 -8.40
C LYS A 63 5.65 -4.34 -8.60
N GLU A 64 6.35 -5.31 -8.03
CA GLU A 64 6.04 -6.75 -8.16
C GLU A 64 4.69 -7.11 -7.52
N TYR A 65 4.40 -6.57 -6.33
CA TYR A 65 3.19 -6.93 -5.58
C TYR A 65 1.98 -6.02 -5.85
N SER A 66 2.16 -4.85 -6.46
CA SER A 66 1.08 -3.86 -6.66
C SER A 66 -0.19 -4.46 -7.30
N LYS A 67 -0.03 -5.19 -8.42
CA LYS A 67 -1.15 -5.84 -9.11
C LYS A 67 -1.79 -6.95 -8.27
N LYS A 68 -0.97 -7.80 -7.64
CA LYS A 68 -1.45 -8.88 -6.76
C LYS A 68 -2.27 -8.32 -5.59
N ILE A 69 -1.83 -7.21 -4.99
CA ILE A 69 -2.57 -6.54 -3.91
C ILE A 69 -3.91 -6.04 -4.44
N ALA A 70 -3.94 -5.35 -5.58
CA ALA A 70 -5.18 -4.88 -6.19
C ALA A 70 -6.19 -6.01 -6.44
N ASP A 71 -5.72 -7.13 -7.01
CA ASP A 71 -6.54 -8.32 -7.27
C ASP A 71 -7.12 -8.92 -5.97
N LEU A 72 -6.31 -9.04 -4.91
CA LEU A 72 -6.75 -9.60 -3.61
C LEU A 72 -7.75 -8.70 -2.87
N LEU A 73 -7.59 -7.38 -3.03
CA LEU A 73 -8.48 -6.37 -2.48
C LEU A 73 -9.71 -6.12 -3.36
N ASN A 74 -9.73 -6.64 -4.59
CA ASN A 74 -10.75 -6.40 -5.61
C ASN A 74 -10.97 -4.90 -5.87
N VAL A 75 -9.86 -4.19 -6.10
CA VAL A 75 -9.81 -2.76 -6.45
C VAL A 75 -9.10 -2.60 -7.79
N GLU A 76 -9.33 -1.48 -8.46
CA GLU A 76 -8.64 -1.17 -9.70
C GLU A 76 -7.13 -0.98 -9.45
N HIS A 77 -6.30 -1.55 -10.33
CA HIS A 77 -4.86 -1.37 -10.29
C HIS A 77 -4.46 -0.19 -11.18
N SER A 78 -3.54 0.62 -10.69
CA SER A 78 -2.89 1.69 -11.46
C SER A 78 -1.38 1.57 -11.31
N ASP A 79 -0.66 1.76 -12.42
CA ASP A 79 0.79 1.74 -12.41
C ASP A 79 1.35 2.96 -11.68
N CYS A 80 2.38 2.73 -10.86
CA CYS A 80 3.06 3.81 -10.15
C CYS A 80 4.02 4.54 -11.11
N GLU A 81 3.79 5.84 -11.29
CA GLU A 81 4.63 6.72 -12.08
C GLU A 81 5.71 7.40 -11.23
N ARG A 82 6.82 7.81 -11.87
CA ARG A 82 7.90 8.53 -11.17
C ARG A 82 7.53 10.00 -11.04
N VAL A 83 7.69 10.55 -9.83
CA VAL A 83 7.42 11.97 -9.53
C VAL A 83 8.21 12.92 -10.43
N GLU A 84 9.45 12.56 -10.80
CA GLU A 84 10.30 13.38 -11.69
C GLU A 84 9.74 13.56 -13.11
N TYR A 85 8.83 12.69 -13.55
CA TYR A 85 8.16 12.83 -14.84
C TYR A 85 6.98 13.80 -14.78
N PHE A 86 6.53 14.14 -13.57
CA PHE A 86 5.38 15.00 -13.33
C PHE A 86 5.79 16.41 -12.88
N CYS A 87 6.78 16.55 -12.01
CA CYS A 87 7.24 17.86 -11.51
C CYS A 87 8.75 17.89 -11.23
N ASP A 88 9.35 19.08 -11.40
CA ASP A 88 10.77 19.32 -11.07
C ASP A 88 10.89 19.87 -9.64
N LEU A 89 11.25 18.98 -8.71
CA LEU A 89 11.45 19.30 -7.30
C LEU A 89 12.92 19.10 -6.91
N PRO A 90 13.50 19.95 -6.04
CA PRO A 90 14.90 19.85 -5.66
C PRO A 90 15.25 18.54 -4.92
N ASN A 91 14.26 17.86 -4.34
CA ASN A 91 14.41 16.64 -3.54
C ASN A 91 13.84 15.39 -4.22
N VAL A 92 13.73 15.36 -5.56
CA VAL A 92 13.31 14.17 -6.31
C VAL A 92 14.46 13.19 -6.55
N ILE A 93 14.20 11.89 -6.48
CA ILE A 93 15.19 10.85 -6.80
C ILE A 93 15.33 10.74 -8.32
N LYS A 94 16.38 11.33 -8.90
CA LYS A 94 16.69 11.25 -10.34
C LYS A 94 17.34 9.92 -10.70
N LEU A 95 16.68 9.10 -11.54
CA LEU A 95 17.39 7.97 -12.17
C LEU A 95 18.32 8.54 -13.24
N LYS A 96 19.58 8.09 -13.24
CA LYS A 96 20.48 8.36 -14.38
C LYS A 96 19.81 7.81 -15.63
N GLU A 97 19.66 8.64 -16.66
CA GLU A 97 19.15 8.21 -17.96
C GLU A 97 19.87 6.93 -18.38
N LYS A 98 19.11 5.93 -18.83
CA LYS A 98 19.69 4.79 -19.53
C LYS A 98 20.29 5.37 -20.82
N ASN A 99 21.63 5.38 -20.90
CA ASN A 99 22.33 5.45 -22.19
C ASN A 99 21.81 4.35 -23.12
#